data_AF-A0A7K4BJP6-F1
#
_entry.id   AF-A0A7K4BJP6-F1
#
_cell.length_a   1.000
_cell.length_b   1.000
_cell.length_c   1.000
_cell.angle_alpha   90.00
_cell.angle_beta   90.00
_cell.angle_gamma   90.00
#
_symmetry.space_group_name_H-M   'P 1'
#
loop_
_entity.id
_entity.type
_entity.pdbx_description
1 polymer ?
#
loop_
_entity_poly.entity_id
_entity_poly.type
_entity_poly.pdbx_seq_one_letter_code
_entity_poly.pdbx_strand_id
1 'polypeptide(L)'
;MQELINKKIKCQFNQGLDIRLINERNALLLSKLKYIGEYIFAFDDVKNKKVIENKLAIVKKYITSDWRLKFYLYCHPSMDIKNDVVYRVEWCRENKVLPYLMRNRSCWESDYKGFYIDLCAWCNQPHLFKKMTFEEFMQKRTKNVNRIETNIKLYNGIDVDEQVKWW
;
A
#
# COMPACT_ATOMS: atom_id res chain seq x y z
N MET A 1 17.82 -18.17 -6.74
CA MET A 1 18.36 -17.21 -5.74
C MET A 1 19.82 -17.45 -5.39
N GLN A 2 20.21 -18.66 -4.93
CA GLN A 2 21.59 -18.92 -4.47
C GLN A 2 22.66 -18.57 -5.50
N GLU A 3 22.45 -18.92 -6.77
CA GLU A 3 23.38 -18.58 -7.85
C GLU A 3 23.58 -17.06 -8.01
N LEU A 4 22.50 -16.27 -7.95
CA LEU A 4 22.56 -14.80 -8.04
C LEU A 4 23.36 -14.20 -6.87
N ILE A 5 23.21 -14.77 -5.68
CA ILE A 5 23.97 -14.37 -4.48
C ILE A 5 25.45 -14.66 -4.69
N ASN A 6 25.79 -15.90 -5.07
CA ASN A 6 27.17 -16.35 -5.27
C ASN A 6 27.88 -15.50 -6.34
N LYS A 7 27.20 -15.24 -7.46
CA LYS A 7 27.72 -14.42 -8.56
C LYS A 7 27.60 -12.90 -8.32
N LYS A 8 27.02 -12.47 -7.18
CA LYS A 8 26.78 -11.07 -6.83
C LYS A 8 26.07 -10.27 -7.93
N ILE A 9 25.12 -10.91 -8.61
CA ILE A 9 24.36 -10.32 -9.72
C ILE A 9 23.28 -9.38 -9.15
N LYS A 10 23.23 -8.15 -9.67
CA LYS A 10 22.12 -7.23 -9.37
C LYS A 10 20.84 -7.78 -10.01
N CYS A 11 19.75 -7.84 -9.26
CA CYS A 11 18.50 -8.42 -9.74
C CYS A 11 17.28 -7.71 -9.16
N GLN A 12 16.14 -7.93 -9.80
CA GLN A 12 14.80 -7.60 -9.30
C GLN A 12 13.83 -8.68 -9.79
N PHE A 13 12.72 -8.89 -9.07
CA PHE A 13 11.64 -9.73 -9.59
C PHE A 13 10.68 -8.86 -10.41
N ASN A 14 10.29 -9.35 -11.58
CA ASN A 14 9.32 -8.68 -12.44
C ASN A 14 7.86 -8.89 -11.98
N GLN A 15 7.64 -9.85 -11.08
CA GLN A 15 6.33 -10.18 -10.52
C GLN A 15 6.35 -10.05 -8.99
N GLY A 16 5.16 -9.83 -8.42
CA GLY A 16 4.96 -9.92 -6.98
C GLY A 16 5.21 -11.34 -6.46
N LEU A 17 5.79 -11.42 -5.27
CA LEU A 17 5.99 -12.66 -4.56
C LEU A 17 4.72 -13.03 -3.78
N ASP A 18 4.46 -14.33 -3.64
CA ASP A 18 3.40 -14.81 -2.76
C ASP A 18 3.92 -14.83 -1.31
N ILE A 19 3.37 -13.93 -0.49
CA ILE A 19 3.75 -13.82 0.92
C ILE A 19 3.49 -15.08 1.73
N ARG A 20 2.51 -15.91 1.33
CA ARG A 20 2.17 -17.16 2.02
C ARG A 20 3.31 -18.17 1.94
N LEU A 21 4.13 -18.10 0.89
CA LEU A 21 5.28 -18.97 0.66
C LEU A 21 6.52 -18.53 1.44
N ILE A 22 6.51 -17.39 2.13
CA ILE A 22 7.63 -16.95 2.97
C ILE A 22 7.87 -17.93 4.11
N ASN A 23 9.15 -18.27 4.33
CA ASN A 23 9.67 -19.01 5.47
C ASN A 23 11.08 -18.50 5.82
N GLU A 24 11.66 -18.98 6.91
CA GLU A 24 12.97 -18.51 7.40
C GLU A 24 14.07 -18.66 6.32
N ARG A 25 14.06 -19.78 5.59
CA ARG A 25 15.07 -20.08 4.56
C ARG A 25 14.99 -19.09 3.39
N ASN A 26 13.81 -18.86 2.81
CA ASN A 26 13.72 -17.97 1.66
C ASN A 26 13.83 -16.49 2.06
N ALA A 27 13.36 -16.09 3.25
CA ALA A 27 13.56 -14.74 3.76
C ALA A 27 15.06 -14.41 3.95
N LEU A 28 15.85 -15.37 4.46
CA LEU A 28 17.31 -15.26 4.53
C LEU A 28 17.97 -15.18 3.15
N LEU A 29 17.46 -15.90 2.14
CA LEU A 29 17.99 -15.80 0.79
C LEU A 29 17.64 -14.44 0.15
N LEU A 30 16.42 -13.94 0.35
CA LEU A 30 16.00 -12.62 -0.11
C LEU A 30 16.88 -11.52 0.51
N SER A 31 17.21 -11.58 1.80
CA SER A 31 18.07 -10.55 2.42
C SER A 31 19.49 -10.51 1.87
N LYS A 32 19.98 -11.60 1.27
CA LYS A 32 21.32 -11.72 0.70
C LYS A 32 21.43 -11.30 -0.78
N LEU A 33 20.30 -11.09 -1.47
CA LEU A 33 20.31 -10.67 -2.87
C LEU A 33 20.83 -9.23 -3.00
N LYS A 34 21.58 -8.94 -4.07
CA LYS A 34 21.82 -7.56 -4.54
C LYS A 34 20.57 -7.03 -5.23
N TYR A 35 19.51 -6.89 -4.46
CA TYR A 35 18.18 -6.63 -4.97
C TYR A 35 17.94 -5.14 -5.21
N ILE A 36 17.42 -4.80 -6.40
CA ILE A 36 17.06 -3.45 -6.82
C ILE A 36 15.59 -3.20 -6.48
N GLY A 37 15.28 -2.03 -5.91
CA GLY A 37 13.91 -1.67 -5.56
C GLY A 37 13.34 -2.52 -4.43
N GLU A 38 12.01 -2.55 -4.27
CA GLU A 38 11.35 -3.24 -3.15
C GLU A 38 10.94 -4.68 -3.46
N TYR A 39 10.88 -5.52 -2.43
CA TYR A 39 10.19 -6.80 -2.53
C TYR A 39 8.69 -6.57 -2.50
N ILE A 40 8.01 -7.02 -3.55
CA ILE A 40 6.59 -6.72 -3.72
C ILE A 40 5.75 -7.95 -3.38
N PHE A 41 4.70 -7.75 -2.59
CA PHE A 41 3.69 -8.74 -2.22
C PHE A 41 2.29 -8.18 -2.52
N ALA A 42 1.24 -8.97 -2.29
CA ALA A 42 -0.15 -8.53 -2.37
C ALA A 42 -0.84 -8.61 -1.00
N PHE A 43 -1.73 -7.66 -0.72
CA PHE A 43 -2.64 -7.67 0.43
C PHE A 43 -4.04 -7.31 -0.08
N ASP A 44 -4.69 -8.29 -0.71
CA ASP A 44 -5.91 -8.05 -1.48
C ASP A 44 -7.20 -8.03 -0.63
N ASP A 45 -7.17 -8.64 0.56
CA ASP A 45 -8.35 -8.78 1.45
C ASP A 45 -7.88 -8.73 2.91
N VAL A 46 -8.55 -7.91 3.75
CA VAL A 46 -8.28 -7.75 5.19
C VAL A 46 -8.33 -9.09 5.95
N LYS A 47 -9.13 -10.06 5.50
CA LYS A 47 -9.18 -11.41 6.09
C LYS A 47 -7.83 -12.12 6.09
N ASN A 48 -6.94 -11.75 5.15
CA ASN A 48 -5.59 -12.31 5.07
C ASN A 48 -4.61 -11.70 6.07
N LYS A 49 -5.01 -10.68 6.86
CA LYS A 49 -4.15 -9.95 7.80
C LYS A 49 -3.33 -10.86 8.68
N LYS A 50 -3.95 -11.86 9.32
CA LYS A 50 -3.25 -12.76 10.24
C LYS A 50 -2.11 -13.51 9.56
N VAL A 51 -2.33 -14.00 8.33
CA VAL A 51 -1.28 -14.69 7.56
C VAL A 51 -0.20 -13.71 7.17
N ILE A 52 -0.58 -12.53 6.70
CA ILE A 52 0.35 -11.48 6.28
C ILE A 52 1.24 -11.02 7.44
N GLU A 53 0.70 -10.79 8.63
CA GLU A 53 1.48 -10.37 9.81
C GLU A 53 2.48 -11.44 10.25
N ASN A 54 2.05 -12.69 10.30
CA ASN A 54 2.93 -13.81 10.64
C ASN A 54 4.10 -13.92 9.65
N LYS A 55 3.82 -13.78 8.35
CA LYS A 55 4.83 -13.86 7.30
C LYS A 55 5.70 -12.62 7.22
N LEU A 56 5.13 -11.44 7.43
CA LEU A 56 5.85 -10.18 7.51
C LEU A 56 6.86 -10.19 8.66
N ALA A 57 6.50 -10.73 9.82
CA ALA A 57 7.41 -10.89 10.94
C ALA A 57 8.63 -11.73 10.55
N ILE A 58 8.45 -12.81 9.79
CA ILE A 58 9.57 -13.63 9.27
C ILE A 58 10.43 -12.82 8.29
N VAL A 59 9.83 -12.13 7.32
CA VAL A 59 10.59 -11.31 6.35
C VAL A 59 11.43 -10.25 7.08
N LYS A 60 10.83 -9.54 8.05
CA LYS A 60 11.46 -8.44 8.78
C LYS A 60 12.59 -8.87 9.72
N LYS A 61 12.66 -10.15 10.14
CA LYS A 61 13.84 -10.68 10.84
C LYS A 61 15.11 -10.54 10.00
N TYR A 62 15.01 -10.67 8.68
CA TYR A 62 16.16 -10.69 7.78
C TYR A 62 16.27 -9.43 6.91
N ILE A 63 15.15 -8.85 6.50
CA ILE A 63 15.11 -7.58 5.75
C ILE A 63 14.69 -6.50 6.75
N THR A 64 15.69 -5.94 7.43
CA THR A 64 15.48 -5.06 8.60
C THR A 64 15.29 -3.59 8.23
N SER A 65 15.69 -3.18 7.03
CA SER A 65 15.53 -1.78 6.62
C SER A 65 14.07 -1.47 6.29
N ASP A 66 13.58 -0.38 6.86
CA ASP A 66 12.24 0.15 6.61
C ASP A 66 12.04 0.42 5.11
N TRP A 67 10.80 0.29 4.64
CA TRP A 67 10.36 0.61 3.29
C TRP A 67 11.00 -0.22 2.17
N ARG A 68 11.65 -1.35 2.50
CA ARG A 68 12.18 -2.33 1.54
C ARG A 68 11.12 -3.27 0.97
N LEU A 69 9.96 -3.33 1.61
CA LEU A 69 8.83 -4.15 1.19
C LEU A 69 7.72 -3.25 0.66
N LYS A 70 7.00 -3.73 -0.34
CA LYS A 70 5.86 -3.04 -0.94
C LYS A 70 4.68 -4.00 -1.08
N PHE A 71 3.47 -3.52 -0.84
CA PHE A 71 2.25 -4.29 -1.00
C PHE A 71 1.35 -3.68 -2.08
N TYR A 72 0.97 -4.48 -3.07
CA TYR A 72 -0.16 -4.19 -3.93
C TYR A 72 -1.44 -4.28 -3.11
N LEU A 73 -2.22 -3.20 -3.12
CA LEU A 73 -3.49 -3.07 -2.46
C LEU A 73 -4.57 -2.87 -3.52
N TYR A 74 -5.25 -3.95 -3.90
CA TYR A 74 -6.40 -3.83 -4.80
C TYR A 74 -7.57 -3.11 -4.12
N CYS A 75 -8.25 -2.24 -4.86
CA CYS A 75 -9.37 -1.43 -4.40
C CYS A 75 -10.50 -1.45 -5.43
N HIS A 76 -11.72 -1.77 -4.98
CA HIS A 76 -12.95 -1.72 -5.76
C HIS A 76 -13.99 -0.84 -5.05
N PRO A 77 -14.87 -0.11 -5.76
CA PRO A 77 -15.89 0.74 -5.12
C PRO A 77 -16.86 0.04 -4.17
N SER A 78 -17.01 -1.28 -4.32
CA SER A 78 -17.84 -2.10 -3.43
C SER A 78 -17.15 -2.48 -2.12
N MET A 79 -15.87 -2.17 -1.96
CA MET A 79 -15.14 -2.39 -0.71
C MET A 79 -15.43 -1.23 0.25
N ASP A 80 -15.49 -1.54 1.54
CA ASP A 80 -15.58 -0.51 2.57
C ASP A 80 -14.33 0.38 2.54
N ILE A 81 -14.53 1.70 2.37
CA ILE A 81 -13.43 2.65 2.26
C ILE A 81 -12.58 2.66 3.54
N LYS A 82 -13.21 2.72 4.72
CA LYS A 82 -12.49 2.89 5.99
C LYS A 82 -11.91 1.57 6.47
N ASN A 83 -12.78 0.56 6.60
CA ASN A 83 -12.50 -0.70 7.27
C ASN A 83 -11.72 -1.68 6.38
N ASP A 84 -11.64 -1.42 5.07
CA ASP A 84 -10.85 -2.24 4.15
C ASP A 84 -9.72 -1.44 3.47
N VAL A 85 -10.08 -0.48 2.62
CA VAL A 85 -9.10 0.18 1.74
C VAL A 85 -8.11 1.03 2.55
N VAL A 86 -8.62 1.97 3.35
CA VAL A 86 -7.80 2.84 4.21
C VAL A 86 -7.12 2.04 5.29
N TYR A 87 -7.80 1.06 5.87
CA TYR A 87 -7.23 0.16 6.88
C TYR A 87 -5.93 -0.50 6.39
N ARG A 88 -5.92 -1.08 5.18
CA ARG A 88 -4.71 -1.71 4.61
C ARG A 88 -3.61 -0.71 4.31
N VAL A 89 -3.97 0.51 3.90
CA VAL A 89 -3.01 1.60 3.67
C VAL A 89 -2.34 2.01 4.99
N GLU A 90 -3.11 2.23 6.04
CA GLU A 90 -2.55 2.58 7.36
C GLU A 90 -1.73 1.45 7.95
N TRP A 91 -2.20 0.20 7.83
CA TRP A 91 -1.42 -0.97 8.23
C TRP A 91 -0.05 -0.99 7.54
N CYS A 92 0.04 -0.60 6.26
CA CYS A 92 1.32 -0.47 5.57
C CYS A 92 2.21 0.60 6.20
N ARG A 93 1.64 1.76 6.53
CA ARG A 93 2.35 2.87 7.18
C ARG A 93 2.89 2.48 8.56
N GLU A 94 2.05 1.91 9.41
CA GLU A 94 2.40 1.41 10.75
C GLU A 94 3.52 0.37 10.69
N ASN A 95 3.47 -0.49 9.67
CA ASN A 95 4.49 -1.51 9.43
C ASN A 95 5.69 -0.99 8.63
N LYS A 96 5.74 0.29 8.28
CA LYS A 96 6.83 0.88 7.47
C LYS A 96 7.12 0.10 6.19
N VAL A 97 6.06 -0.37 5.53
CA VAL A 97 6.09 -0.98 4.20
C VAL A 97 5.37 -0.05 3.22
N LEU A 98 5.78 -0.05 1.95
CA LEU A 98 5.20 0.83 0.96
C LEU A 98 3.86 0.27 0.44
N PRO A 99 2.80 1.06 0.34
CA PRO A 99 1.62 0.67 -0.42
C PRO A 99 1.84 0.91 -1.91
N TYR A 100 1.12 0.16 -2.73
CA TYR A 100 0.76 0.51 -4.09
C TYR A 100 -0.74 0.26 -4.24
N LEU A 101 -1.51 1.33 -4.23
CA LEU A 101 -2.96 1.25 -4.41
C LEU A 101 -3.27 1.01 -5.89
N MET A 102 -3.89 -0.14 -6.17
CA MET A 102 -4.35 -0.54 -7.49
C MET A 102 -5.88 -0.41 -7.55
N ARG A 103 -6.34 0.60 -8.27
CA ARG A 103 -7.76 0.89 -8.42
C ARG A 103 -8.37 0.03 -9.52
N ASN A 104 -9.52 -0.58 -9.26
CA ASN A 104 -10.36 -1.13 -10.31
C ASN A 104 -10.84 0.01 -11.24
N ARG A 105 -11.11 -0.32 -12.50
CA ARG A 105 -11.67 0.63 -13.47
C ARG A 105 -12.97 1.28 -12.99
N SER A 106 -13.83 0.54 -12.29
CA SER A 106 -15.09 1.05 -11.73
C SER A 106 -14.90 2.19 -10.72
N CYS A 107 -13.70 2.38 -10.16
CA CYS A 107 -13.40 3.54 -9.30
C CYS A 107 -13.55 4.88 -10.04
N TRP A 108 -13.47 4.90 -11.37
CA TRP A 108 -13.67 6.12 -12.16
C TRP A 108 -15.15 6.52 -12.29
N GLU A 109 -16.06 5.55 -12.17
CA GLU A 109 -17.51 5.73 -12.25
C GLU A 109 -18.18 5.85 -10.87
N SER A 110 -17.40 5.74 -9.78
CA SER A 110 -17.90 5.84 -8.42
C SER A 110 -18.18 7.29 -8.01
N ASP A 111 -19.22 7.49 -7.19
CA ASP A 111 -19.48 8.73 -6.44
C ASP A 111 -18.24 9.26 -5.69
N TYR A 112 -17.31 8.36 -5.32
CA TYR A 112 -16.08 8.70 -4.60
C TYR A 112 -14.81 8.61 -5.46
N LYS A 113 -14.93 8.78 -6.79
CA LYS A 113 -13.78 8.75 -7.72
C LYS A 113 -12.64 9.70 -7.29
N GLY A 114 -12.97 10.89 -6.82
CA GLY A 114 -12.00 11.89 -6.35
C GLY A 114 -11.15 11.38 -5.19
N PHE A 115 -11.80 10.71 -4.23
CA PHE A 115 -11.12 10.08 -3.10
C PHE A 115 -10.15 8.99 -3.58
N TYR A 116 -10.59 8.08 -4.46
CA TYR A 116 -9.71 7.03 -4.98
C TYR A 116 -8.51 7.61 -5.75
N ILE A 117 -8.73 8.64 -6.56
CA ILE A 117 -7.65 9.34 -7.28
C ILE A 117 -6.62 9.91 -6.30
N ASP A 118 -7.08 10.56 -5.24
CA ASP A 118 -6.20 11.26 -4.29
C ASP A 118 -5.47 10.28 -3.36
N LEU A 119 -6.17 9.27 -2.86
CA LEU A 119 -5.56 8.19 -2.08
C LEU A 119 -4.48 7.47 -2.88
N CYS A 120 -4.76 7.17 -4.15
CA CYS A 120 -3.78 6.55 -5.06
C CYS A 120 -2.57 7.46 -5.31
N ALA A 121 -2.78 8.76 -5.50
CA ALA A 121 -1.70 9.71 -5.74
C ALA A 121 -0.77 9.83 -4.53
N TRP A 122 -1.30 9.78 -3.31
CA TRP A 122 -0.51 9.75 -2.08
C TRP A 122 0.22 8.42 -1.89
N CYS A 123 -0.50 7.29 -1.96
CA CYS A 123 0.05 5.95 -1.71
C CYS A 123 1.18 5.59 -2.68
N ASN A 124 1.00 5.90 -3.97
CA ASN A 124 1.89 5.42 -5.02
C ASN A 124 3.14 6.29 -5.20
N GLN A 125 3.32 7.32 -4.36
CA GLN A 125 4.50 8.17 -4.33
C GLN A 125 5.28 7.95 -3.02
N PRO A 126 6.30 7.07 -3.01
CA PRO A 126 7.00 6.70 -1.77
C PRO A 126 7.57 7.87 -0.98
N HIS A 127 8.02 8.94 -1.64
CA HIS A 127 8.57 10.10 -0.95
C HIS A 127 7.50 10.93 -0.22
N LEU A 128 6.25 10.95 -0.71
CA LEU A 128 5.13 11.60 -0.04
C LEU A 128 4.62 10.71 1.08
N PHE A 129 4.33 9.44 0.77
CA PHE A 129 3.80 8.49 1.73
C PHE A 129 4.68 8.40 2.98
N LYS A 130 6.01 8.36 2.84
CA LYS A 130 6.94 8.30 3.98
C LYS A 130 6.94 9.58 4.84
N LYS A 131 6.62 10.74 4.27
CA LYS A 131 6.91 12.04 4.88
C LYS A 131 5.68 12.75 5.45
N MET A 132 4.49 12.43 4.98
CA MET A 132 3.27 13.14 5.38
C MET A 132 2.07 12.20 5.49
N THR A 133 1.10 12.59 6.32
CA THR A 133 -0.20 11.93 6.42
C THR A 133 -1.05 12.19 5.18
N PHE A 134 -2.16 11.47 5.03
CA PHE A 134 -3.11 11.74 3.94
C PHE A 134 -3.72 13.15 4.07
N GLU A 135 -4.02 13.59 5.28
CA GLU A 135 -4.56 14.94 5.54
C GLU A 135 -3.59 16.04 5.13
N GLU A 136 -2.31 15.93 5.54
CA GLU A 136 -1.26 16.87 5.13
C GLU A 136 -1.05 16.88 3.61
N PHE A 137 -1.17 15.71 2.97
CA PHE A 137 -1.13 15.60 1.52
C PHE A 137 -2.30 16.32 0.85
N MET A 138 -3.53 16.15 1.36
CA MET A 138 -4.72 16.80 0.80
C MET A 138 -4.60 18.32 0.84
N GLN A 139 -4.10 18.87 1.96
CA GLN A 139 -3.87 20.32 2.11
C GLN A 139 -2.85 20.87 1.10
N LYS A 140 -1.88 20.06 0.68
CA LYS A 140 -0.86 20.46 -0.33
C LYS A 140 -1.32 20.23 -1.76
N ARG A 141 -2.22 19.28 -1.98
CA ARG A 141 -2.62 18.82 -3.32
C ARG A 141 -3.60 19.76 -4.00
N THR A 142 -4.50 20.36 -3.24
CA THR A 142 -5.58 21.19 -3.79
C THR A 142 -5.94 22.32 -2.85
N LYS A 143 -6.56 23.38 -3.37
CA LYS A 143 -7.14 24.48 -2.58
C LYS A 143 -8.65 24.38 -2.43
N ASN A 144 -9.29 23.37 -3.05
CA ASN A 144 -10.73 23.16 -2.95
C ASN A 144 -11.06 22.58 -1.56
N VAL A 145 -11.60 23.43 -0.67
CA VAL A 145 -11.92 23.10 0.72
C VAL A 145 -12.90 21.92 0.79
N ASN A 146 -13.97 21.92 -0.01
CA ASN A 146 -14.96 20.84 -0.01
C ASN A 146 -14.33 19.49 -0.35
N ARG A 147 -13.44 19.44 -1.36
CA ARG A 147 -12.72 18.21 -1.72
C ARG A 147 -11.80 17.73 -0.59
N ILE A 148 -11.11 18.64 0.08
CA ILE A 148 -10.24 18.32 1.22
C ILE A 148 -11.08 17.73 2.35
N GLU A 149 -12.13 18.42 2.78
CA GLU A 149 -12.99 17.98 3.88
C GLU A 149 -13.66 16.64 3.59
N THR A 150 -14.17 16.45 2.37
CA THR A 150 -14.82 15.20 1.95
C THR A 150 -13.85 14.03 2.00
N ASN A 151 -12.65 14.20 1.43
CA ASN A 151 -11.66 13.13 1.40
C ASN A 151 -11.16 12.80 2.82
N ILE A 152 -11.01 13.80 3.70
CA ILE A 152 -10.63 13.58 5.09
C ILE A 152 -11.75 12.86 5.86
N LYS A 153 -13.03 13.24 5.66
CA LYS A 153 -14.18 12.53 6.24
C LYS A 153 -14.22 11.07 5.80
N LEU A 154 -14.13 10.80 4.49
CA LEU A 154 -14.07 9.44 3.95
C LEU A 154 -12.89 8.64 4.51
N TYR A 155 -11.71 9.26 4.60
CA TYR A 155 -10.52 8.63 5.17
C TYR A 155 -10.70 8.22 6.64
N ASN A 156 -11.47 9.03 7.38
CA ASN A 156 -11.75 8.80 8.78
C ASN A 156 -13.00 7.95 9.04
N GLY A 157 -13.72 7.54 7.99
CA GLY A 157 -14.96 6.76 8.10
C GLY A 157 -16.14 7.58 8.62
N ILE A 158 -16.12 8.90 8.38
CA ILE A 158 -17.20 9.83 8.71
C ILE A 158 -18.10 9.95 7.48
N ASP A 159 -19.41 9.88 7.71
CA ASP A 159 -20.41 10.03 6.65
C ASP A 159 -20.27 11.39 5.94
N VAL A 160 -20.47 11.36 4.62
CA VAL A 160 -20.41 12.54 3.75
C VAL A 160 -21.80 12.82 3.18
N ASP A 161 -22.20 14.09 3.21
CA ASP A 161 -23.50 14.52 2.67
C ASP A 161 -23.60 14.23 1.16
N GLU A 162 -24.78 13.80 0.70
CA GLU A 162 -25.01 13.40 -0.70
C GLU A 162 -24.71 14.50 -1.73
N GLN A 163 -24.76 15.78 -1.32
CA GLN A 163 -24.50 16.93 -2.18
C GLN A 163 -23.04 17.06 -2.63
N VAL A 164 -22.13 16.28 -2.02
CA VAL A 164 -20.68 16.44 -2.18
C VAL A 164 -20.06 15.39 -3.14
N LYS A 165 -20.90 14.57 -3.78
CA LYS A 165 -20.52 13.46 -4.68
C LYS A 165 -20.00 13.87 -6.07
N TRP A 166 -19.84 15.16 -6.37
CA TRP A 166 -19.69 15.68 -7.75
C TRP A 166 -18.36 16.37 -8.10
N TRP A 167 -17.27 16.10 -7.37
CA TRP A 167 -15.94 16.65 -7.72
C TRP A 167 -15.04 15.68 -8.50
#